data_AF-A0A4U3KRJ1-F1
#
_entry.id   AF-A0A4U3KRJ1-F1
#
_cell.length_a   1.000
_cell.length_b   1.000
_cell.length_c   1.000
_cell.angle_alpha   90.00
_cell.angle_beta   90.00
_cell.angle_gamma   90.00
#
_symmetry.space_group_name_H-M   'P 1'
#
loop_
_entity.id
_entity.type
_entity.pdbx_description
1 polymer ?
#
loop_
_entity_poly.entity_id
_entity_poly.type
_entity_poly.pdbx_seq_one_letter_code
_entity_poly.pdbx_strand_id
1 'polypeptide(L)'
;MNNNGGNFELAYKGSNLKVQEHQVAGQTIFRIVFPDSRKPLVVTRATRSNYTDFWTSVPEGRQQEAEEIGALISEYLTTKAN
;
A
#
# COMPACT_ATOMS: atom_id res chain seq x y z
N MET A 1 -0.49 5.99 22.85
CA MET A 1 -0.30 4.98 21.80
C MET A 1 -1.29 5.30 20.68
N ASN A 2 -0.89 6.07 19.67
CA ASN A 2 -1.82 6.51 18.63
C ASN A 2 -1.94 5.40 17.57
N ASN A 3 -2.91 4.51 17.77
CA ASN A 3 -3.38 3.59 16.73
C ASN A 3 -4.18 4.39 15.71
N ASN A 4 -3.53 4.81 14.63
CA ASN A 4 -4.19 5.43 13.48
C ASN A 4 -4.05 4.48 12.29
N GLY A 5 -4.63 3.28 12.41
CA GLY A 5 -4.87 2.40 11.26
C GLY A 5 -5.85 3.13 10.34
N GLY A 6 -5.31 3.96 9.46
CA GLY A 6 -6.06 4.92 8.68
C GLY A 6 -6.58 4.30 7.41
N ASN A 7 -7.89 4.35 7.19
CA ASN A 7 -8.43 4.21 5.85
C ASN A 7 -8.29 5.55 5.14
N PHE A 8 -7.74 5.55 3.94
CA PHE A 8 -7.65 6.75 3.10
C PHE A 8 -7.87 6.38 1.64
N GLU A 9 -8.00 7.41 0.81
CA GLU A 9 -8.26 7.25 -0.62
C GLU A 9 -7.07 7.78 -1.42
N LEU A 10 -6.76 7.12 -2.54
CA LEU A 10 -5.70 7.52 -3.47
C LEU A 10 -6.22 7.53 -4.91
N ALA A 11 -5.90 8.58 -5.65
CA ALA A 11 -6.13 8.62 -7.08
C ALA A 11 -5.07 7.80 -7.82
N TYR A 12 -5.50 6.84 -8.64
CA TYR A 12 -4.63 6.00 -9.46
C TYR A 12 -5.31 5.64 -10.78
N LYS A 13 -4.65 5.96 -11.91
CA LYS A 13 -5.13 5.66 -13.27
C LYS A 13 -6.61 6.03 -13.51
N GLY A 14 -7.02 7.20 -13.00
CA GLY A 14 -8.40 7.69 -13.14
C GLY A 14 -9.43 7.03 -12.22
N SER A 15 -9.02 6.16 -11.29
CA SER A 15 -9.85 5.55 -10.27
C SER A 15 -9.48 6.06 -8.88
N ASN A 16 -10.46 6.16 -7.98
CA ASN A 16 -10.20 6.43 -6.57
C ASN A 16 -10.12 5.10 -5.81
N LEU A 17 -8.92 4.75 -5.35
CA LEU A 17 -8.62 3.52 -4.64
C LEU A 17 -8.85 3.73 -3.15
N LYS A 18 -9.51 2.77 -2.49
CA LYS A 18 -9.59 2.76 -1.03
C LYS A 18 -8.43 1.96 -0.45
N VAL A 19 -7.60 2.62 0.34
CA VAL A 19 -6.45 2.02 1.03
C VAL A 19 -6.80 1.79 2.49
N GLN A 20 -6.54 0.58 2.98
CA GLN A 20 -6.74 0.19 4.37
C GLN A 20 -5.42 -0.25 4.96
N GLU A 21 -4.92 0.48 5.95
CA GLU A 21 -3.73 0.10 6.68
C GLU A 21 -4.05 -0.97 7.73
N HIS A 22 -3.26 -2.03 7.77
CA HIS A 22 -3.34 -3.10 8.76
C HIS A 22 -1.97 -3.43 9.34
N GLN A 23 -1.94 -3.79 10.61
CA GLN A 23 -0.77 -4.35 11.29
C GLN A 23 -0.97 -5.86 11.43
N VAL A 24 -0.10 -6.66 10.82
CA VAL A 24 -0.17 -8.12 10.86
C VAL A 24 1.21 -8.66 11.24
N ALA A 25 1.28 -9.40 12.34
CA ALA A 25 2.53 -10.02 12.83
C ALA A 25 3.73 -9.05 12.94
N GLY A 26 3.47 -7.78 13.30
CA GLY A 26 4.50 -6.74 13.41
C GLY A 26 4.91 -6.07 12.10
N GLN A 27 4.22 -6.38 11.00
CA GLN A 27 4.42 -5.78 9.68
C GLN A 27 3.22 -4.93 9.28
N THR A 28 3.49 -3.73 8.75
CA THR A 28 2.46 -2.90 8.12
C THR A 28 2.14 -3.42 6.73
N ILE A 29 0.87 -3.71 6.48
CA ILE A 29 0.34 -4.05 5.16
C ILE A 29 -0.77 -3.08 4.78
N PHE A 30 -0.93 -2.86 3.49
CA PHE A 30 -1.98 -2.00 2.95
C PHE A 30 -2.85 -2.81 2.01
N ARG A 31 -4.14 -2.90 2.32
CA ARG A 31 -5.12 -3.53 1.46
C ARG A 31 -5.76 -2.47 0.57
N ILE A 32 -5.62 -2.66 -0.73
CA ILE A 32 -6.14 -1.79 -1.78
C ILE A 32 -7.43 -2.40 -2.32
N VAL A 33 -8.52 -1.65 -2.19
CA VAL A 33 -9.84 -2.02 -2.72
C VAL A 33 -10.10 -1.15 -3.95
N PHE A 34 -10.26 -1.81 -5.08
CA PHE A 34 -10.57 -1.16 -6.35
C PHE A 34 -12.10 -0.96 -6.47
N PRO A 35 -12.55 0.16 -7.07
CA PRO A 35 -13.97 0.43 -7.26
C PRO A 35 -14.63 -0.48 -8.31
N ASP A 36 -13.84 -1.07 -9.21
CA ASP A 36 -14.27 -1.89 -10.34
C ASP A 36 -14.45 -3.38 -10.00
N SER A 37 -14.61 -3.72 -8.72
CA SER A 37 -14.79 -5.09 -8.22
C SER A 37 -13.62 -6.05 -8.52
N ARG A 38 -12.45 -5.56 -8.97
CA ARG A 38 -11.26 -6.40 -9.09
C ARG A 38 -10.83 -6.92 -7.72
N LYS A 39 -10.17 -8.08 -7.73
CA LYS A 39 -9.59 -8.68 -6.51
C LYS A 39 -8.71 -7.63 -5.80
N PRO A 40 -8.89 -7.43 -4.48
CA PRO A 40 -8.04 -6.53 -3.71
C PRO A 40 -6.56 -6.87 -3.88
N LEU A 41 -5.73 -5.84 -3.85
CA LEU A 41 -4.28 -5.99 -3.84
C LEU A 41 -3.79 -5.72 -2.42
N VAL A 42 -3.01 -6.63 -1.84
CA VAL A 42 -2.28 -6.33 -0.62
C VAL A 42 -0.88 -5.90 -1.02
N VAL A 43 -0.45 -4.74 -0.55
CA VAL A 43 0.90 -4.24 -0.73
C VAL A 43 1.60 -4.10 0.60
N THR A 44 2.90 -4.37 0.63
CA THR A 44 3.72 -4.19 1.82
C THR A 44 5.13 -3.81 1.43
N ARG A 45 5.85 -3.20 2.36
CA ARG A 45 7.25 -2.81 2.15
C ARG A 45 8.14 -3.96 2.62
N ALA A 46 9.03 -4.40 1.74
CA ALA A 46 10.02 -5.42 2.01
C ALA A 46 11.41 -4.84 1.73
N THR A 47 12.43 -5.41 2.35
CA THR A 47 13.83 -5.02 2.15
C THR A 47 14.54 -6.11 1.35
N ARG A 48 15.20 -5.73 0.26
CA ARG A 48 16.03 -6.66 -0.54
C ARG A 48 17.35 -6.96 0.18
N SER A 49 18.05 -8.00 -0.27
CA SER A 49 19.36 -8.40 0.29
C SER A 49 20.45 -7.32 0.19
N ASN A 50 20.30 -6.37 -0.73
CA ASN A 50 21.18 -5.20 -0.89
C ASN A 50 20.72 -3.98 -0.04
N TYR A 51 19.87 -4.19 0.96
CA TYR A 51 19.34 -3.16 1.87
C TYR A 51 18.48 -2.07 1.20
N THR A 52 17.99 -2.31 -0.02
CA THR A 52 17.03 -1.41 -0.66
C THR A 52 15.60 -1.84 -0.36
N ASP A 53 14.78 -0.91 0.11
CA ASP A 53 13.37 -1.13 0.30
C ASP A 53 12.61 -1.12 -1.04
N PHE A 54 11.61 -1.99 -1.14
CA PHE A 54 10.71 -2.07 -2.29
C PHE A 54 9.30 -2.43 -1.84
N TRP A 55 8.33 -2.05 -2.66
CA TRP A 55 6.94 -2.44 -2.45
C TRP A 55 6.66 -3.75 -3.16
N THR A 56 5.94 -4.67 -2.52
CA THR A 56 5.60 -5.97 -3.11
C THR A 56 4.13 -6.33 -2.93
N SER A 57 3.61 -7.13 -3.87
CA SER A 57 2.22 -7.59 -3.92
C SER A 57 2.02 -8.96 -3.29
N VAL A 58 0.94 -9.11 -2.51
CA VAL A 58 0.41 -10.40 -2.09
C VAL A 58 -1.06 -10.49 -2.52
N PRO A 59 -1.47 -11.44 -3.39
CA PRO A 59 -0.66 -12.49 -4.04
C PRO A 59 0.28 -11.94 -5.12
N GLU A 60 1.24 -12.79 -5.52
CA GLU A 60 2.25 -12.50 -6.55
C GLU A 60 1.63 -12.26 -7.94
N GLY A 61 2.41 -11.67 -8.85
CA GLY A 61 1.99 -11.35 -10.23
C GLY A 61 1.42 -9.95 -10.43
N ARG A 62 1.39 -9.11 -9.38
CA ARG A 62 0.96 -7.70 -9.43
C ARG A 62 2.03 -6.74 -8.92
N GLN A 63 3.30 -7.11 -9.13
CA GLN A 63 4.46 -6.36 -8.62
C GLN A 63 4.50 -4.92 -9.16
N GLN A 64 4.17 -4.72 -10.45
CA GLN A 64 4.11 -3.37 -11.04
C GLN A 64 3.05 -2.49 -10.35
N GLU A 65 1.83 -3.00 -10.14
CA GLU A 65 0.79 -2.27 -9.41
C GLU A 65 1.23 -1.99 -7.96
N ALA A 66 1.93 -2.93 -7.32
CA ALA A 66 2.43 -2.73 -5.97
C ALA A 66 3.49 -1.62 -5.88
N GLU A 67 4.41 -1.54 -6.84
CA GLU A 67 5.42 -0.48 -6.88
C GLU A 67 4.79 0.89 -7.15
N GLU A 68 3.89 0.98 -8.14
CA GLU A 68 3.20 2.23 -8.49
C GLU A 68 2.31 2.73 -7.33
N ILE A 69 1.46 1.86 -6.77
CA ILE A 69 0.54 2.24 -5.68
C ILE A 69 1.30 2.44 -4.37
N GLY A 70 2.33 1.64 -4.11
CA GLY A 70 3.18 1.76 -2.94
C GLY A 70 3.90 3.10 -2.87
N ALA A 71 4.41 3.61 -4.00
CA ALA A 71 5.00 4.95 -4.05
C ALA A 71 3.99 6.05 -3.65
N LEU A 72 2.75 5.95 -4.12
CA LEU A 72 1.67 6.89 -3.75
C LEU A 72 1.33 6.82 -2.26
N ILE A 73 1.34 5.62 -1.68
CA ILE A 73 1.16 5.44 -0.23
C ILE A 73 2.31 6.10 0.54
N SER A 74 3.57 5.90 0.12
CA SER A 74 4.72 6.56 0.74
C SER A 74 4.60 8.09 0.72
N GLU A 75 4.20 8.66 -0.41
CA GLU A 75 4.01 10.09 -0.59
C GLU A 75 2.90 10.64 0.33
N TYR A 76 1.76 9.96 0.36
CA TYR A 76 0.63 10.33 1.22
C TYR A 76 1.02 10.30 2.71
N LEU A 77 1.69 9.23 3.15
CA LEU A 77 2.10 9.09 4.55
C LEU A 77 3.16 10.11 4.95
N THR A 78 4.10 10.43 4.05
CA THR A 78 5.11 11.47 4.28
C THR A 78 4.46 12.85 4.39
N THR A 79 3.50 13.15 3.52
CA THR A 79 2.79 14.44 3.55
C THR A 79 1.94 14.59 4.82
N LYS A 80 1.28 13.53 5.28
CA LYS A 80 0.47 13.53 6.50
C LYS A 80 1.31 13.67 7.79
N ALA A 81 2.58 13.26 7.75
CA ALA A 81 3.48 13.32 8.90
C ALA A 81 4.15 14.69 9.09
N ASN A 82 4.13 15.55 8.07
CA ASN A 82 4.57 16.95 8.12
C ASN A 82 3.42 17.87 8.55
#